data_AF-L1MJT7-F1
#
_entry.id   AF-L1MJT7-F1
#
_cell.length_a   1.000
_cell.length_b   1.000
_cell.length_c   1.000
_cell.angle_alpha   90.00
_cell.angle_beta   90.00
_cell.angle_gamma   90.00
#
_symmetry.space_group_name_H-M   'P 1'
#
loop_
_entity.id
_entity.type
_entity.pdbx_description
1 polymer ?
#
loop_
_entity_poly.entity_id
_entity_poly.type
_entity_poly.pdbx_seq_one_letter_code
_entity_poly.pdbx_strand_id
1 'polypeptide(L)'
;MALIVLAFIGEITGFALLTPPLAASMALIAGCPNLPLSQPRNVIGGQLLSAIVGCAVGVVSHSVWALAIAGGLALGVMLAARAAHSPAAATAILGAVIPSGQLTFILCAGIAAAILVLIGAISAKISTTKYPIYWW
;
A
#
# COMPACT_ATOMS: atom_id res chain seq x y z
N MET A 1 12.30 -4.96 -10.66
CA MET A 1 11.26 -5.34 -11.64
C MET A 1 9.88 -4.84 -11.22
N ALA A 2 9.38 -5.16 -10.03
CA ALA A 2 8.06 -4.66 -9.56
C ALA A 2 7.91 -3.14 -9.61
N LEU A 3 8.89 -2.39 -9.10
CA LEU A 3 8.82 -0.92 -9.06
C LEU A 3 8.86 -0.25 -10.43
N ILE A 4 9.50 -0.89 -11.42
CA ILE A 4 9.52 -0.39 -12.80
C ILE A 4 8.11 -0.52 -13.40
N VAL A 5 7.48 -1.70 -13.25
CA VAL A 5 6.10 -1.93 -13.68
C VAL A 5 5.14 -0.95 -13.01
N LEU A 6 5.30 -0.72 -11.71
CA LEU A 6 4.46 0.21 -10.96
C LEU A 6 4.70 1.67 -11.33
N ALA A 7 5.93 2.06 -11.64
CA ALA A 7 6.23 3.41 -12.13
C ALA A 7 5.54 3.68 -13.47
N PHE A 8 5.61 2.74 -14.41
CA PHE A 8 4.90 2.85 -15.70
C PHE A 8 3.37 2.90 -15.51
N ILE A 9 2.80 2.05 -14.65
CA ILE A 9 1.37 2.10 -14.32
C ILE A 9 1.01 3.45 -13.67
N GLY A 10 1.85 3.95 -12.77
CA GLY A 10 1.68 5.23 -12.10
C GLY A 10 1.68 6.41 -13.08
N GLU A 11 2.53 6.37 -14.11
CA GLU A 11 2.58 7.37 -15.18
C GLU A 11 1.30 7.36 -16.02
N ILE A 12 0.81 6.17 -16.41
CA ILE A 12 -0.42 6.02 -17.20
C ILE A 12 -1.67 6.43 -16.39
N THR A 13 -1.70 6.12 -15.09
CA THR A 13 -2.87 6.36 -14.22
C THR A 13 -2.89 7.74 -13.57
N GLY A 14 -1.81 8.51 -13.68
CA GLY A 14 -1.66 9.81 -13.01
C GLY A 14 -1.32 9.73 -11.52
N PHE A 15 -1.10 8.52 -10.97
CA PHE A 15 -0.78 8.29 -9.56
C PHE A 15 0.69 7.89 -9.34
N ALA A 16 1.63 8.52 -10.05
CA ALA A 16 3.07 8.26 -9.90
C ALA A 16 3.55 8.40 -8.44
N LEU A 17 2.93 9.30 -7.66
CA LEU A 17 3.21 9.49 -6.23
C LEU A 17 2.80 8.32 -5.34
N LEU A 18 2.08 7.31 -5.85
CA LEU A 18 1.85 6.05 -5.15
C LEU A 18 3.12 5.16 -5.11
N THR A 19 4.13 5.46 -5.93
CA THR A 19 5.37 4.67 -6.01
C THR A 19 6.15 4.63 -4.69
N PRO A 20 6.37 5.74 -3.94
CA PRO A 20 7.05 5.71 -2.64
C PRO A 20 6.49 4.70 -1.61
N PRO A 21 5.20 4.68 -1.23
CA PRO A 21 4.71 3.67 -0.29
C PRO A 21 4.78 2.24 -0.84
N LEU A 22 4.64 2.05 -2.16
CA LEU A 22 4.80 0.76 -2.81
C LEU A 22 6.26 0.29 -2.85
N ALA A 23 7.21 1.21 -2.99
CA ALA A 23 8.65 0.93 -2.90
C ALA A 23 9.02 0.47 -1.48
N ALA A 24 8.50 1.16 -0.45
CA ALA A 24 8.66 0.72 0.93
C ALA A 24 7.99 -0.64 1.20
N SER A 25 6.82 -0.91 0.60
CA SER A 25 6.15 -2.22 0.67
C SER A 25 7.03 -3.32 0.05
N MET A 26 7.60 -3.08 -1.13
CA MET A 26 8.50 -4.01 -1.80
C MET A 26 9.79 -4.24 -1.02
N ALA A 27 10.33 -3.20 -0.37
CA ALA A 27 11.50 -3.34 0.49
C ALA A 27 11.23 -4.29 1.67
N LEU A 28 10.03 -4.27 2.26
CA LEU A 28 9.64 -5.25 3.28
C LEU A 28 9.48 -6.66 2.71
N ILE A 29 8.83 -6.81 1.56
CA ILE A 29 8.64 -8.12 0.91
C ILE A 29 9.99 -8.75 0.55
N ALA A 30 10.94 -7.97 0.02
CA ALA A 30 12.24 -8.47 -0.40
C ALA A 30 13.24 -8.61 0.75
N GLY A 31 13.32 -7.62 1.64
CA GLY A 31 14.31 -7.56 2.70
C GLY A 31 13.89 -8.30 3.97
N CYS A 32 12.60 -8.44 4.21
CA CYS A 32 12.04 -9.06 5.42
C CYS A 32 10.80 -9.92 5.10
N PRO A 33 10.89 -10.91 4.19
CA PRO A 33 9.74 -11.70 3.73
C PRO A 33 9.04 -12.50 4.84
N ASN A 34 9.76 -12.80 5.93
CA ASN A 34 9.24 -13.61 7.03
C ASN A 34 8.43 -12.80 8.06
N LEU A 35 8.47 -11.46 7.98
CA LEU A 35 7.75 -10.63 8.95
C LEU A 35 6.24 -10.65 8.68
N PRO A 36 5.40 -10.58 9.73
CA PRO A 36 3.96 -10.46 9.58
C PRO A 36 3.57 -9.31 8.64
N LEU A 37 4.20 -8.14 8.77
CA LEU A 37 3.89 -6.95 7.96
C LEU A 37 4.08 -7.16 6.46
N SER A 38 4.93 -8.10 6.05
CA SER A 38 5.19 -8.40 4.64
C SER A 38 4.17 -9.35 4.04
N GLN A 39 3.33 -10.01 4.85
CA GLN A 39 2.43 -11.05 4.36
C GLN A 39 1.27 -10.49 3.50
N PRO A 40 0.76 -11.26 2.54
CA PRO A 40 -0.26 -10.84 1.59
C PRO A 40 -1.47 -10.10 2.19
N ARG A 41 -2.09 -10.64 3.24
CA ARG A 41 -3.20 -9.98 3.96
C ARG A 41 -2.83 -8.57 4.42
N ASN A 42 -1.64 -8.41 4.98
CA ASN A 42 -1.19 -7.14 5.52
C ASN A 42 -0.85 -6.16 4.39
N VAL A 43 -0.12 -6.60 3.36
CA VAL A 43 0.23 -5.75 2.21
C VAL A 43 -1.03 -5.27 1.47
N ILE A 44 -1.91 -6.18 1.07
CA ILE A 44 -3.10 -5.84 0.28
C ILE A 44 -4.14 -5.13 1.15
N GLY A 45 -4.46 -5.70 2.32
CA GLY A 45 -5.44 -5.14 3.24
C GLY A 45 -4.99 -3.78 3.78
N GLY A 46 -3.72 -3.65 4.16
CA GLY A 46 -3.16 -2.39 4.64
C GLY A 46 -3.22 -1.28 3.60
N GLN A 47 -2.83 -1.57 2.36
CA GLN A 47 -2.88 -0.60 1.25
C GLN A 47 -4.32 -0.18 0.92
N LEU A 48 -5.26 -1.12 0.85
CA LEU A 48 -6.67 -0.82 0.58
C LEU A 48 -7.32 -0.01 1.70
N LEU A 49 -7.18 -0.46 2.95
CA LEU A 49 -7.74 0.24 4.11
C LEU A 49 -7.18 1.66 4.22
N SER A 50 -5.87 1.81 4.02
CA SER A 50 -5.22 3.12 4.08
C SER A 50 -5.68 4.04 2.94
N ALA A 51 -5.81 3.53 1.72
CA ALA A 51 -6.33 4.31 0.60
C ALA A 51 -7.78 4.78 0.86
N ILE A 52 -8.64 3.91 1.39
CA ILE A 52 -10.02 4.23 1.76
C ILE A 52 -10.05 5.32 2.84
N VAL A 53 -9.30 5.13 3.93
CA VAL A 53 -9.23 6.11 5.03
C VAL A 53 -8.69 7.45 4.54
N GLY A 54 -7.61 7.44 3.74
CA GLY A 54 -7.04 8.64 3.14
C GLY A 54 -8.04 9.41 2.31
N CYS A 55 -8.72 8.73 1.38
CA CYS A 55 -9.75 9.36 0.54
C CYS A 55 -10.90 9.91 1.39
N ALA A 56 -11.35 9.18 2.41
CA ALA A 56 -12.43 9.62 3.29
C ALA A 56 -12.06 10.90 4.07
N VAL A 57 -10.81 10.99 4.56
CA VAL A 57 -10.31 12.20 5.22
C VAL A 57 -10.15 13.36 4.22
N GLY A 58 -9.65 13.07 3.01
CA GLY A 58 -9.50 14.06 1.94
C GLY A 58 -10.81 14.71 1.49
N VAL A 59 -11.95 14.01 1.59
CA VAL A 59 -13.28 14.61 1.35
C VAL A 59 -13.59 15.76 2.32
N VAL A 60 -13.05 15.70 3.54
CA VAL A 60 -13.27 16.73 4.57
C VAL A 60 -12.29 17.89 4.43
N SER A 61 -11.00 17.59 4.23
CA SER A 61 -9.95 18.60 4.13
C SER A 61 -8.67 18.03 3.51
N HIS A 62 -7.93 18.88 2.80
CA HIS A 62 -6.59 18.59 2.27
C HIS A 62 -5.46 19.26 3.07
N SER A 63 -5.76 19.79 4.27
CA SER A 63 -4.78 20.49 5.10
C SER A 63 -3.71 19.54 5.66
N VAL A 64 -2.55 20.09 6.09
CA VAL A 64 -1.50 19.32 6.77
C VAL A 64 -2.00 18.55 8.00
N TRP A 65 -3.00 19.10 8.70
CA TRP A 65 -3.64 18.44 9.82
C TRP A 65 -4.48 17.24 9.37
N ALA A 66 -5.24 17.37 8.27
CA ALA A 66 -5.99 16.27 7.69
C ALA A 66 -5.06 15.14 7.21
N LEU A 67 -3.91 15.49 6.64
CA LEU A 67 -2.88 14.54 6.23
C LEU A 67 -2.33 13.75 7.42
N ALA A 68 -2.00 14.43 8.52
CA ALA A 68 -1.56 13.78 9.76
C ALA A 68 -2.66 12.86 10.34
N ILE A 69 -3.91 13.32 10.35
CA ILE A 69 -5.07 12.55 10.79
C ILE A 69 -5.28 11.30 9.91
N ALA A 70 -5.15 11.44 8.59
CA ALA A 70 -5.29 10.32 7.66
C ALA A 70 -4.27 9.21 7.95
N GLY A 71 -3.00 9.57 8.13
CA GLY A 71 -1.95 8.61 8.50
C GLY A 71 -2.21 7.92 9.84
N GLY A 72 -2.58 8.68 10.87
CA GLY A 72 -2.87 8.15 12.21
C GLY A 72 -4.12 7.25 12.24
N LEU A 73 -5.21 7.67 11.59
CA LEU A 73 -6.43 6.87 11.46
C LEU A 73 -6.18 5.59 10.68
N ALA A 74 -5.43 5.66 9.57
CA ALA A 74 -5.10 4.49 8.77
C ALA A 74 -4.31 3.47 9.58
N LEU A 75 -3.33 3.92 10.39
CA LEU A 75 -2.63 3.05 11.32
C LEU A 75 -3.59 2.37 12.30
N GLY A 76 -4.48 3.13 12.95
CA GLY A 76 -5.48 2.59 13.86
C GLY A 76 -6.41 1.55 13.21
N VAL A 77 -6.91 1.85 12.00
CA VAL A 77 -7.78 0.96 11.23
C VAL A 77 -7.05 -0.33 10.82
N MET A 78 -5.80 -0.24 10.36
CA MET A 78 -5.00 -1.42 10.04
C MET A 78 -4.76 -2.31 11.25
N LEU A 79 -4.46 -1.71 12.41
CA LEU A 79 -4.27 -2.45 13.66
C LEU A 79 -5.58 -3.15 14.09
N ALA A 80 -6.71 -2.45 14.02
CA ALA A 80 -8.02 -3.01 14.34
C ALA A 80 -8.41 -4.17 13.40
N ALA A 81 -8.13 -4.03 12.10
CA ALA A 81 -8.41 -5.04 11.09
C ALA A 81 -7.41 -6.22 11.06
N ARG A 82 -6.36 -6.17 11.90
CA ARG A 82 -5.22 -7.11 11.87
C ARG A 82 -4.62 -7.20 10.46
N ALA A 83 -4.41 -6.03 9.87
CA ALA A 83 -3.86 -5.83 8.52
C ALA A 83 -2.66 -4.86 8.56
N ALA A 84 -1.85 -4.95 9.61
CA ALA A 84 -0.78 -3.99 9.88
C ALA A 84 0.29 -4.02 8.79
N HIS A 85 0.42 -2.92 8.05
CA HIS A 85 1.43 -2.73 7.02
C HIS A 85 1.87 -1.27 7.02
N SER A 86 2.91 -0.96 7.80
CA SER A 86 3.33 0.42 8.04
C SER A 86 3.57 1.27 6.77
N PRO A 87 4.06 0.73 5.62
CA PRO A 87 4.17 1.53 4.40
C PRO A 87 2.85 2.11 3.90
N ALA A 88 1.71 1.46 4.19
CA ALA A 88 0.41 1.93 3.74
C ALA A 88 -0.06 3.21 4.46
N ALA A 89 0.51 3.58 5.61
CA ALA A 89 0.21 4.86 6.25
C ALA A 89 0.52 6.05 5.31
N ALA A 90 1.59 5.96 4.51
CA ALA A 90 1.89 6.95 3.48
C ALA A 90 0.86 6.95 2.34
N THR A 91 0.27 5.80 2.01
CA THR A 91 -0.85 5.73 1.04
C THR A 91 -2.09 6.46 1.52
N ALA A 92 -2.38 6.43 2.82
CA ALA A 92 -3.48 7.24 3.38
C ALA A 92 -3.21 8.74 3.25
N ILE A 93 -1.98 9.19 3.51
CA ILE A 93 -1.59 10.58 3.33
C ILE A 93 -1.81 10.99 1.88
N LEU A 94 -1.34 10.18 0.91
CA LEU A 94 -1.54 10.46 -0.51
C LEU A 94 -3.03 10.50 -0.89
N GLY A 95 -3.83 9.55 -0.40
CA GLY A 95 -5.27 9.53 -0.61
C GLY A 95 -5.99 10.76 -0.05
N ALA A 96 -5.45 11.40 0.98
CA ALA A 96 -5.98 12.65 1.51
C ALA A 96 -5.53 13.89 0.72
N VAL A 97 -4.45 13.83 -0.06
CA VAL A 97 -3.99 14.94 -0.93
C VAL A 97 -4.76 14.99 -2.25
N ILE A 98 -5.20 13.85 -2.78
CA ILE A 98 -5.77 13.82 -4.14
C ILE A 98 -7.07 14.64 -4.21
N PRO A 99 -7.22 15.52 -5.21
CA PRO A 99 -8.41 16.36 -5.35
C PRO A 99 -9.60 15.58 -5.95
N SER A 100 -9.35 14.54 -6.73
CA SER A 100 -10.37 13.74 -7.40
C SER A 100 -9.83 12.35 -7.78
N GLY A 101 -10.72 11.45 -8.22
CA GLY A 101 -10.33 10.10 -8.65
C GLY A 101 -10.14 9.12 -7.50
N GLN A 102 -10.83 9.31 -6.38
CA GLN A 102 -10.71 8.50 -5.16
C GLN A 102 -10.91 7.01 -5.42
N LEU A 103 -11.93 6.65 -6.21
CA LEU A 103 -12.18 5.25 -6.56
C LEU A 103 -11.01 4.66 -7.37
N THR A 104 -10.53 5.39 -8.37
CA THR A 104 -9.37 4.98 -9.18
C THR A 104 -8.12 4.83 -8.32
N PHE A 105 -7.87 5.75 -7.38
CA PHE A 105 -6.74 5.67 -6.45
C PHE A 105 -6.81 4.43 -5.56
N ILE A 106 -7.98 4.14 -4.98
CA ILE A 106 -8.20 2.94 -4.16
C ILE A 106 -7.95 1.66 -4.96
N LEU A 107 -8.47 1.60 -6.18
CA LEU A 107 -8.26 0.47 -7.09
C LEU A 107 -6.78 0.32 -7.47
N CYS A 108 -6.11 1.42 -7.82
CA CYS A 108 -4.68 1.43 -8.14
C CYS A 108 -3.84 0.99 -6.94
N ALA A 109 -4.14 1.43 -5.72
CA ALA A 109 -3.46 0.99 -4.50
C ALA A 109 -3.62 -0.52 -4.26
N GLY A 110 -4.83 -1.05 -4.40
CA GLY A 110 -5.09 -2.49 -4.27
C GLY A 110 -4.41 -3.32 -5.35
N ILE A 111 -4.52 -2.92 -6.61
CA ILE A 111 -3.89 -3.61 -7.76
C ILE A 111 -2.38 -3.59 -7.62
N ALA A 112 -1.79 -2.44 -7.26
CA ALA A 112 -0.36 -2.34 -7.05
C ALA A 112 0.13 -3.24 -5.91
N ALA A 113 -0.59 -3.28 -4.79
CA ALA A 113 -0.30 -4.18 -3.68
C ALA A 113 -0.35 -5.65 -4.11
N ALA A 114 -1.36 -6.03 -4.91
CA ALA A 114 -1.48 -7.38 -5.45
C ALA A 114 -0.31 -7.72 -6.40
N ILE A 115 0.13 -6.79 -7.25
CA ILE A 115 1.31 -6.94 -8.11
C ILE A 115 2.57 -7.17 -7.27
N LEU A 116 2.77 -6.41 -6.19
CA LEU A 116 3.91 -6.58 -5.29
C LEU A 116 3.93 -7.97 -4.65
N VAL A 117 2.78 -8.42 -4.14
CA VAL A 117 2.64 -9.75 -3.53
C VAL A 117 2.91 -10.85 -4.56
N LEU A 118 2.37 -10.72 -5.77
CA LEU A 118 2.56 -11.68 -6.84
C LEU A 118 4.04 -11.79 -7.24
N ILE A 119 4.71 -10.65 -7.44
CA ILE A 119 6.13 -10.63 -7.79
C ILE A 119 6.96 -11.19 -6.64
N GLY A 120 6.66 -10.83 -5.39
CA GLY A 120 7.30 -11.41 -4.21
C GLY A 120 7.19 -12.94 -4.15
N ALA A 121 5.99 -13.48 -4.41
CA ALA A 121 5.74 -14.92 -4.43
C ALA A 121 6.47 -15.62 -5.59
N ILE A 122 6.57 -14.99 -6.76
CA ILE A 122 7.35 -15.51 -7.89
C ILE A 122 8.84 -15.50 -7.55
N SER A 123 9.37 -14.39 -7.02
CA SER A 123 10.77 -14.27 -6.62
C SER A 123 11.14 -15.27 -5.51
N ALA A 124 10.21 -15.60 -4.62
CA ALA A 124 10.38 -16.61 -3.58
C ALA A 124 10.33 -18.06 -4.09
N LYS A 125 9.85 -18.30 -5.31
CA LYS A 125 10.02 -19.61 -5.96
C LYS A 125 11.39 -19.76 -6.62
N ILE A 126 12.00 -18.65 -7.02
CA ILE A 126 13.30 -18.59 -7.68
C ILE A 126 14.44 -18.56 -6.66
N SER A 127 14.25 -17.81 -5.56
CA SER A 127 15.11 -17.83 -4.39
C SER A 127 14.61 -18.90 -3.42
N THR A 128 15.48 -19.55 -2.63
CA THR A 128 15.07 -20.54 -1.60
C THR A 128 14.30 -19.94 -0.41
N THR A 129 13.77 -18.73 -0.57
CA THR A 129 13.03 -17.95 0.41
C THR A 129 11.62 -18.48 0.58
N LYS A 130 11.12 -18.57 1.81
CA LYS A 130 9.71 -18.92 2.05
C LYS A 130 8.85 -17.66 2.10
N TYR A 131 8.14 -17.39 1.01
CA TYR A 131 7.15 -16.31 0.95
C TYR A 131 6.01 -16.66 -0.03
N PRO A 132 4.74 -16.44 0.36
CA PRO A 132 4.30 -16.03 1.70
C PRO A 132 4.40 -17.16 2.72
N ILE A 133 4.50 -16.81 4.01
CA ILE A 133 4.42 -17.77 5.13
C ILE A 133 2.96 -18.14 5.41
N TYR A 134 2.07 -17.16 5.35
CA TYR A 134 0.63 -17.35 5.47
C TYR A 134 -0.12 -16.30 4.64
N TRP A 135 -1.37 -16.58 4.31
CA TRP A 135 -2.20 -15.67 3.51
C TRP A 135 -3.15 -14.84 4.35
N TRP A 136 -3.74 -15.41 5.42
CA TRP A 136 -4.76 -14.78 6.27
C TRP A 136 -4.61 -15.11 7.73
#